data_AF-A0A820SH97-F1
#
_entry.id   AF-A0A820SH97-F1
#
_cell.length_a   1.000
_cell.length_b   1.000
_cell.length_c   1.000
_cell.angle_alpha   90.00
_cell.angle_beta   90.00
_cell.angle_gamma   90.00
#
_symmetry.space_group_name_H-M   'P 1'
#
loop_
_entity.id
_entity.type
_entity.pdbx_description
1 polymer ?
#
loop_
_entity_poly.entity_id
_entity_poly.type
_entity_poly.pdbx_seq_one_letter_code
_entity_poly.pdbx_strand_id
1 'polypeptide(L)'
;MKTRLLLQLLCVLFLNIERTDTVALKSQTNTDKTVAYYAKLIVGDTSKLSELNMFLTAMPKGGDLHHHYSGSIYVETYLNWIAKHNYCIYREDDATLKIQKYRI
;
A
#
# COMPACT_ATOMS: atom_id res chain seq x y z
N MET A 1 29.81 14.66 64.23
CA MET A 1 29.27 15.47 63.11
C MET A 1 30.02 15.26 61.79
N LYS A 2 31.34 15.05 61.77
CA LYS A 2 32.14 14.93 60.52
C LYS A 2 31.87 13.66 59.69
N THR A 3 31.52 12.54 60.33
CA THR A 3 31.24 11.26 59.64
C THR A 3 29.87 11.22 58.95
N ARG A 4 28.86 11.92 59.49
CA ARG A 4 27.55 12.07 58.84
C ARG A 4 27.62 13.00 57.63
N LEU A 5 28.48 14.03 57.69
CA LEU A 5 28.73 14.95 56.58
C LEU A 5 29.48 14.24 55.43
N LEU A 6 30.45 13.38 55.77
CA LEU A 6 31.20 12.58 54.80
C LEU A 6 30.31 11.53 54.09
N LEU A 7 29.38 10.91 54.83
CA LEU A 7 28.45 9.93 54.29
C LEU A 7 27.38 10.56 53.38
N GLN A 8 26.92 11.78 53.70
CA GLN A 8 26.01 12.54 52.84
C GLN A 8 26.72 13.06 51.58
N LEU A 9 27.97 13.52 51.68
CA LEU A 9 28.76 13.95 50.51
C LEU A 9 29.03 12.78 49.55
N LEU A 10 29.32 11.60 50.09
CA LEU A 10 29.54 10.37 49.30
C LEU A 10 28.25 9.93 48.57
N CYS A 11 27.08 10.11 49.18
CA CYS A 11 25.79 9.74 48.57
C CYS A 11 25.41 10.67 47.40
N VAL A 12 25.75 11.96 47.48
CA VAL A 12 25.49 12.93 46.39
C VAL A 12 26.42 12.71 45.19
N LEU A 13 27.63 12.16 45.40
CA LEU A 13 28.57 11.80 44.35
C LEU A 13 28.14 10.58 43.51
N PHE A 14 27.33 9.66 44.06
CA PHE A 14 26.81 8.49 43.32
C PHE A 14 25.44 8.70 42.66
N LEU A 15 24.74 9.81 42.97
CA LEU A 15 23.41 10.13 42.40
C LEU A 15 23.46 10.83 41.04
N ASN A 16 24.65 11.20 40.55
CA ASN A 16 24.86 11.82 39.24
C ASN A 16 25.42 10.84 38.21
N ILE A 17 24.98 9.57 38.24
CA ILE A 17 25.09 8.72 37.05
C ILE A 17 23.99 9.20 36.08
N GLU A 18 24.36 10.24 35.33
CA GLU A 18 24.02 10.48 33.93
C GLU A 18 22.78 9.70 33.47
N ARG A 19 21.61 10.30 33.64
CA ARG A 19 20.50 10.07 32.71
C ARG A 19 20.95 10.66 31.39
N THR A 20 21.77 9.90 30.67
CA THR A 20 21.85 10.06 29.22
C THR A 20 20.45 9.73 28.76
N ASP A 21 19.65 10.78 28.53
CA ASP A 21 18.56 10.69 27.60
C ASP A 21 19.22 10.24 26.30
N THR A 22 19.26 8.92 26.13
CA THR A 22 19.40 8.32 24.83
C THR A 22 18.24 8.93 24.06
N VAL A 23 18.54 9.99 23.31
CA VAL A 23 17.73 10.40 22.18
C VAL A 23 17.65 9.12 21.38
N ALA A 24 16.58 8.36 21.62
CA ALA A 24 16.31 7.14 20.91
C ALA A 24 16.17 7.63 19.48
N LEU A 25 17.25 7.49 18.71
CA LEU A 25 17.23 7.61 17.27
C LEU A 25 16.07 6.73 16.87
N LYS A 26 14.93 7.35 16.55
CA LYS A 26 13.71 6.64 16.22
C LYS A 26 14.07 5.91 14.95
N SER A 27 14.50 4.65 15.09
CA SER A 27 15.00 3.84 14.00
C SER A 27 13.88 3.84 12.97
N GLN A 28 14.12 4.51 11.86
CA GLN A 28 13.05 4.80 10.92
C GLN A 28 12.53 3.47 10.40
N THR A 29 11.26 3.19 10.69
CA THR A 29 10.66 1.91 10.34
C THR A 29 10.59 1.80 8.81
N ASN A 30 10.51 0.57 8.28
CA ASN A 30 10.32 0.39 6.85
C ASN A 30 9.05 1.12 6.36
N THR A 31 8.02 1.19 7.19
CA THR A 31 6.80 1.98 6.94
C THR A 31 7.13 3.46 6.75
N ASP A 32 7.91 4.06 7.66
CA ASP A 32 8.28 5.48 7.57
C ASP A 32 9.10 5.79 6.31
N LYS A 33 9.98 4.88 5.88
CA LYS A 33 10.75 5.01 4.63
C LYS A 33 9.83 4.95 3.40
N THR A 34 8.89 4.01 3.38
CA THR A 34 7.90 3.86 2.31
C THR A 34 7.01 5.10 2.20
N VAL A 35 6.52 5.64 3.32
CA VAL A 35 5.72 6.88 3.35
C VAL A 35 6.52 8.06 2.78
N ALA A 36 7.76 8.25 3.25
CA ALA A 36 8.60 9.34 2.77
C ALA A 36 8.93 9.22 1.28
N TYR A 37 9.11 8.00 0.77
CA TYR A 37 9.37 7.78 -0.65
C TYR A 37 8.11 8.02 -1.50
N TYR A 38 6.95 7.46 -1.11
CA TYR A 38 5.68 7.70 -1.80
C TYR A 38 5.35 9.19 -1.89
N ALA A 39 5.55 9.96 -0.80
CA ALA A 39 5.35 11.41 -0.79
C ALA A 39 6.17 12.13 -1.88
N LYS A 40 7.42 11.71 -2.12
CA LYS A 40 8.28 12.28 -3.18
C LYS A 40 7.76 12.02 -4.60
N LEU A 41 6.93 10.98 -4.79
CA LEU A 41 6.39 10.62 -6.11
C LEU A 41 5.14 11.43 -6.47
N ILE A 42 4.41 11.92 -5.46
CA ILE A 42 3.10 12.58 -5.62
C ILE A 42 3.12 14.11 -5.42
N VAL A 43 4.19 14.67 -4.85
CA VAL A 43 4.30 16.11 -4.58
C VAL A 43 4.71 16.90 -5.84
N GLY A 44 4.10 18.07 -6.02
CA GLY A 44 4.42 19.04 -7.09
C GLY A 44 3.41 19.02 -8.24
N ASP A 45 3.56 19.97 -9.17
CA ASP A 45 2.65 20.12 -10.32
C ASP A 45 2.81 19.01 -11.37
N THR A 46 3.92 18.25 -11.30
CA THR A 46 4.20 17.12 -12.17
C THR A 46 4.60 15.89 -11.35
N SER A 47 3.62 15.05 -11.03
CA SER A 47 3.87 13.76 -10.38
C SER A 47 4.79 12.87 -11.23
N LYS A 48 5.64 12.07 -10.58
CA LYS A 48 6.54 11.12 -11.25
C LYS A 48 5.80 9.85 -11.69
N LEU A 49 4.89 9.97 -12.65
CA LEU A 49 3.91 8.93 -13.00
C LEU A 49 4.53 7.54 -13.27
N SER A 50 5.60 7.47 -14.05
CA SER A 50 6.25 6.17 -14.35
C SER A 50 6.86 5.52 -13.11
N GLU A 51 7.50 6.31 -12.24
CA GLU A 51 8.11 5.84 -10.99
C GLU A 51 7.01 5.45 -9.97
N LEU A 52 5.94 6.23 -9.90
CA LEU A 52 4.76 5.94 -9.08
C LEU A 52 4.06 4.65 -9.50
N ASN A 53 3.89 4.42 -10.81
CA ASN A 53 3.28 3.21 -11.32
C ASN A 53 4.12 1.97 -10.98
N MET A 54 5.45 2.05 -11.15
CA MET A 54 6.37 0.99 -10.75
C MET A 54 6.28 0.70 -9.24
N PHE A 55 6.27 1.74 -8.41
CA PHE A 55 6.14 1.63 -6.96
C PHE A 55 4.84 0.93 -6.55
N LEU A 56 3.69 1.33 -7.07
CA LEU A 56 2.38 0.75 -6.73
C LEU A 56 2.17 -0.67 -7.31
N THR A 57 2.82 -0.97 -8.44
CA THR A 57 2.83 -2.32 -9.02
C THR A 57 3.52 -3.30 -8.09
N ALA A 58 4.69 -2.92 -7.55
CA ALA A 58 5.47 -3.75 -6.63
C ALA A 58 4.91 -3.80 -5.19
N MET A 59 3.95 -2.93 -4.85
CA MET A 59 3.42 -2.83 -3.49
C MET A 59 2.61 -4.09 -3.09
N PRO A 60 2.87 -4.69 -1.92
CA PRO A 60 2.05 -5.76 -1.37
C PRO A 60 0.71 -5.18 -0.87
N LYS A 61 -0.31 -5.21 -1.74
CA LYS A 61 -1.63 -4.60 -1.50
C LYS A 61 -2.54 -5.40 -0.55
N GLY A 62 -2.13 -6.60 -0.13
CA GLY A 62 -3.01 -7.54 0.57
C GLY A 62 -3.92 -8.28 -0.42
N GLY A 63 -5.10 -8.69 0.03
CA GLY A 63 -6.10 -9.35 -0.81
C GLY A 63 -7.11 -8.35 -1.38
N ASP A 64 -7.58 -8.61 -2.61
CA ASP A 64 -8.78 -7.97 -3.16
C ASP A 64 -10.03 -8.66 -2.56
N LEU A 65 -10.82 -7.90 -1.81
CA LEU A 65 -11.98 -8.43 -1.07
C LEU A 65 -13.28 -8.35 -1.85
N HIS A 66 -13.34 -7.57 -2.93
CA HIS A 66 -14.56 -7.38 -3.72
C HIS A 66 -14.22 -7.41 -5.20
N HIS A 67 -14.49 -8.55 -5.82
CA HIS A 67 -14.25 -8.74 -7.24
C HIS A 67 -15.44 -9.47 -7.88
N HIS A 68 -16.01 -8.91 -8.95
CA HIS A 68 -17.08 -9.58 -9.70
C HIS A 68 -16.44 -10.50 -10.74
N TYR A 69 -16.56 -11.83 -10.57
CA TYR A 69 -15.91 -12.83 -11.43
C TYR A 69 -16.02 -12.54 -12.93
N SER A 70 -17.21 -12.21 -13.42
CA SER A 70 -17.43 -11.91 -14.85
C SER A 70 -16.85 -10.56 -15.32
N GLY A 71 -16.54 -9.65 -14.41
CA GLY A 71 -15.85 -8.39 -14.70
C GLY A 71 -14.32 -8.47 -14.52
N SER A 72 -13.80 -9.63 -14.11
CA SER A 72 -12.40 -9.86 -13.74
C SER A 72 -11.56 -10.43 -14.89
N ILE A 73 -12.25 -11.07 -15.83
CA ILE A 73 -11.64 -11.81 -16.91
C ILE A 73 -11.35 -10.84 -18.06
N TYR A 74 -10.16 -10.95 -18.64
CA TYR A 74 -9.78 -10.19 -19.82
C TYR A 74 -10.79 -10.38 -20.96
N VAL A 75 -11.16 -9.30 -21.65
CA VAL A 75 -12.16 -9.32 -22.71
C VAL A 75 -11.78 -10.28 -23.84
N GLU A 76 -10.50 -10.42 -24.13
CA GLU A 76 -9.94 -11.32 -25.13
C GLU A 76 -10.27 -12.79 -24.83
N THR A 77 -10.39 -13.16 -23.55
CA THR A 77 -10.81 -14.51 -23.15
C THR A 77 -12.28 -14.75 -23.51
N TYR A 78 -13.15 -13.75 -23.33
CA TYR A 78 -14.54 -13.82 -23.78
C TYR A 78 -14.62 -13.89 -25.31
N LEU A 79 -13.83 -13.10 -26.03
CA LEU A 79 -13.79 -13.12 -27.49
C LEU A 79 -13.37 -14.50 -28.03
N ASN A 80 -12.36 -15.12 -27.42
CA ASN A 80 -11.95 -16.49 -27.76
C ASN A 80 -13.08 -17.51 -27.52
N TRP A 81 -13.81 -17.37 -26.41
CA TRP A 81 -14.95 -18.25 -26.10
C TRP A 81 -16.10 -18.07 -27.10
N ILE A 82 -16.48 -16.84 -27.42
CA ILE A 82 -17.51 -16.49 -28.41
C ILE A 82 -17.14 -17.06 -29.78
N ALA A 83 -15.89 -16.86 -30.21
CA ALA A 83 -15.39 -17.37 -31.50
C ALA A 83 -15.47 -18.90 -31.59
N LYS A 84 -15.10 -19.62 -30.52
CA LYS A 84 -15.20 -21.09 -30.47
C LYS A 84 -16.63 -21.62 -30.65
N HIS A 85 -17.63 -20.83 -30.24
CA HIS A 85 -19.04 -21.21 -30.33
C HIS A 85 -19.76 -20.61 -31.54
N ASN A 86 -19.05 -19.90 -32.43
CA ASN A 86 -19.63 -19.14 -33.54
C ASN A 86 -20.73 -18.17 -33.08
N TYR A 87 -20.55 -17.56 -31.90
CA TYR A 87 -21.45 -16.54 -31.39
C TYR A 87 -21.09 -15.16 -31.95
N CYS A 88 -22.07 -14.25 -31.97
CA CYS A 88 -21.90 -12.89 -32.46
C CYS A 88 -22.17 -11.88 -31.33
N ILE A 89 -21.44 -10.76 -31.34
CA ILE A 89 -21.73 -9.58 -30.51
C ILE A 89 -22.50 -8.59 -31.38
N TYR A 90 -23.61 -8.08 -30.86
CA TYR A 90 -24.46 -7.11 -31.54
C TYR A 90 -25.00 -6.11 -30.53
N ARG A 91 -25.51 -4.98 -31.04
CA ARG A 91 -26.26 -4.07 -30.18
C ARG A 91 -27.66 -4.62 -29.94
N GLU A 92 -28.12 -4.51 -28.71
CA GLU A 92 -29.44 -5.01 -28.31
C GLU A 92 -30.60 -4.27 -29.01
N ASP A 93 -30.38 -3.03 -29.43
CA ASP A 93 -31.37 -2.17 -30.10
C ASP A 93 -31.54 -2.47 -31.60
N ASP A 94 -30.78 -3.42 -32.16
CA ASP A 94 -30.92 -3.79 -33.56
C ASP A 94 -32.18 -4.62 -33.80
N ALA A 95 -33.22 -3.94 -34.27
CA ALA A 95 -34.52 -4.53 -34.57
C ALA A 95 -34.49 -5.59 -35.71
N THR A 96 -33.39 -5.68 -36.48
CA THR A 96 -33.26 -6.66 -37.56
C THR A 96 -32.79 -8.03 -37.06
N LEU A 97 -32.25 -8.10 -35.85
CA LEU A 97 -31.68 -9.33 -35.29
C LEU A 97 -32.71 -10.11 -34.46
N LYS A 98 -32.78 -11.42 -34.70
CA LYS A 98 -33.57 -12.36 -33.89
C LYS A 98 -32.77 -12.79 -32.66
N ILE A 99 -32.61 -11.85 -31.73
CA ILE A 99 -31.80 -11.99 -30.52
C ILE A 99 -32.40 -13.04 -29.57
N GLN A 100 -31.65 -14.09 -29.25
CA GLN A 100 -31.98 -14.99 -28.14
C GLN A 100 -31.23 -14.57 -26.89
N LYS A 101 -31.97 -14.14 -25.86
CA LYS A 101 -31.42 -13.78 -24.55
C LYS A 101 -31.34 -15.03 -23.68
N TYR A 102 -30.12 -15.45 -23.36
CA TYR A 102 -29.89 -16.47 -22.35
C TYR A 102 -29.67 -15.79 -21.01
N ARG A 103 -30.44 -16.21 -20.00
CA ARG A 103 -30.22 -15.81 -18.62
C ARG A 103 -29.29 -16.86 -18.01
N ILE A 104 -28.15 -16.40 -17.50
CA ILE A 104 -27.25 -17.24 -16.69
C ILE A 104 -27.79 -17.26 -15.25
#